data_AF-A0AA42Z793-F1
#
_entry.id   AF-A0AA42Z793-F1
#
_cell.length_a   1.000
_cell.length_b   1.000
_cell.length_c   1.000
_cell.angle_alpha   90.00
_cell.angle_beta   90.00
_cell.angle_gamma   90.00
#
_symmetry.space_group_name_H-M   'P 1'
#
loop_
_entity.id
_entity.type
_entity.pdbx_description
1 polymer ?
#
loop_
_entity_poly.entity_id
_entity_poly.type
_entity_poly.pdbx_seq_one_letter_code
_entity_poly.pdbx_strand_id
1 'polypeptide(L)'
;MLTRLKVGLLFLAIAAIVSTGAAFAAEKTTLWHVKGVHPKGYLLDIKAIDADGKLFDVVAIEEDGNAQLLAVKALSGDRRYDVKVVVSDDRHAPVRAIDAKGQILDLKALTPEGKQLDVRAMRRTGSILDIKVFGTLGRYFAVKALSPDGVMYDVKGLKMNKQRVESTIGSVQIHAHVKAIPPARGL
;
A
#
# COMPACT_ATOMS: atom_id res chain seq x y z
N MET A 1 -83.65 -37.24 6.76
CA MET A 1 -83.86 -36.70 5.40
C MET A 1 -82.48 -36.48 4.79
N LEU A 2 -82.17 -37.19 3.69
CA LEU A 2 -80.87 -37.21 2.99
C LEU A 2 -80.42 -35.81 2.52
N THR A 3 -79.11 -35.52 2.44
CA THR A 3 -78.35 -35.49 1.16
C THR A 3 -76.92 -34.91 1.26
N ARG A 4 -75.98 -35.71 0.70
CA ARG A 4 -74.85 -35.38 -0.22
C ARG A 4 -73.62 -34.56 0.22
N LEU A 5 -72.55 -35.33 0.39
CA LEU A 5 -71.17 -35.16 -0.09
C LEU A 5 -70.96 -34.20 -1.29
N LYS A 6 -69.89 -33.38 -1.25
CA LYS A 6 -69.02 -33.12 -2.41
C LYS A 6 -67.62 -32.63 -2.00
N VAL A 7 -66.64 -33.35 -2.54
CA VAL A 7 -65.19 -33.17 -2.50
C VAL A 7 -64.78 -31.93 -3.31
N GLY A 8 -63.75 -31.22 -2.84
CA GLY A 8 -63.10 -30.12 -3.57
C GLY A 8 -61.60 -30.06 -3.27
N LEU A 9 -60.84 -30.76 -4.11
CA LEU A 9 -59.38 -30.78 -4.21
C LEU A 9 -58.86 -29.40 -4.64
N LEU A 10 -57.84 -28.81 -3.98
CA LEU A 10 -57.01 -27.78 -4.64
C LEU A 10 -55.59 -27.65 -4.04
N PHE A 11 -54.65 -28.24 -4.80
CA PHE A 11 -53.26 -27.89 -5.08
C PHE A 11 -52.32 -27.33 -4.00
N LEU A 12 -51.39 -28.22 -3.63
CA LEU A 12 -50.05 -27.94 -3.15
C LEU A 12 -49.20 -27.27 -4.25
N ALA A 13 -48.57 -26.13 -3.96
CA ALA A 13 -47.45 -25.61 -4.73
C ALA A 13 -46.41 -25.03 -3.76
N ILE A 14 -45.44 -25.86 -3.36
CA ILE A 14 -44.24 -25.41 -2.65
C ILE A 14 -43.19 -25.14 -3.73
N ALA A 15 -42.94 -23.88 -4.03
CA ALA A 15 -41.82 -23.47 -4.88
C ALA A 15 -40.53 -23.51 -4.05
N ALA A 16 -39.69 -24.51 -4.28
CA ALA A 16 -38.32 -24.53 -3.75
C ALA A 16 -37.45 -23.58 -4.58
N ILE A 17 -37.15 -22.41 -4.03
CA ILE A 17 -36.15 -21.51 -4.60
C ILE A 17 -34.77 -22.09 -4.23
N VAL A 18 -34.12 -22.74 -5.17
CA VAL A 18 -32.70 -23.11 -5.06
C VAL A 18 -31.90 -21.83 -5.27
N SER A 19 -31.49 -21.18 -4.18
CA SER A 19 -30.50 -20.12 -4.23
C SER A 19 -29.13 -20.74 -4.50
N THR A 20 -28.68 -20.72 -5.75
CA THR A 20 -27.26 -20.90 -6.08
C THR A 20 -26.49 -19.70 -5.53
N GLY A 21 -26.04 -19.82 -4.29
CA GLY A 21 -25.05 -18.92 -3.72
C GLY A 21 -23.73 -19.16 -4.44
N ALA A 22 -23.42 -18.34 -5.45
CA ALA A 22 -22.05 -18.18 -5.89
C ALA A 22 -21.28 -17.54 -4.73
N ALA A 23 -20.51 -18.34 -3.99
CA ALA A 23 -19.54 -17.82 -3.05
C ALA A 23 -18.49 -17.06 -3.86
N PHE A 24 -18.55 -15.73 -3.83
CA PHE A 24 -17.44 -14.91 -4.28
C PHE A 24 -16.23 -15.28 -3.43
N ALA A 25 -15.18 -15.81 -4.07
CA ALA A 25 -13.92 -16.10 -3.39
C ALA A 25 -13.44 -14.81 -2.71
N ALA A 26 -13.12 -14.87 -1.42
CA ALA A 26 -12.56 -13.73 -0.71
C ALA A 26 -11.23 -13.36 -1.38
N GLU A 27 -11.11 -12.12 -1.87
CA GLU A 27 -9.88 -11.60 -2.46
C GLU A 27 -8.73 -11.76 -1.46
N LYS A 28 -7.71 -12.54 -1.83
CA LYS A 28 -6.60 -12.85 -0.94
C LYS A 28 -5.64 -11.68 -0.95
N THR A 29 -5.72 -10.84 0.09
CA THR A 29 -4.79 -9.73 0.30
C THR A 29 -3.67 -10.14 1.26
N THR A 30 -2.42 -10.00 0.83
CA THR A 30 -1.25 -10.17 1.72
C THR A 30 -0.58 -8.81 1.94
N LEU A 31 -0.29 -8.47 3.21
CA LEU A 31 0.37 -7.22 3.57
C LEU A 31 1.85 -7.46 3.82
N TRP A 32 2.69 -6.70 3.12
CA TRP A 32 4.14 -6.74 3.24
C TRP A 32 4.62 -5.50 3.99
N HIS A 33 5.21 -5.65 5.18
CA HIS A 33 5.63 -4.49 5.96
C HIS A 33 6.80 -3.75 5.30
N VAL A 34 6.68 -2.43 5.18
CA VAL A 34 7.77 -1.59 4.66
C VAL A 34 8.72 -1.22 5.79
N LYS A 35 10.00 -1.53 5.62
CA LYS A 35 11.06 -1.33 6.60
C LYS A 35 12.28 -0.65 5.98
N GLY A 36 12.98 0.12 6.79
CA GLY A 36 14.36 0.53 6.50
C GLY A 36 15.33 -0.58 6.90
N VAL A 37 16.31 -0.90 6.06
CA VAL A 37 17.30 -1.95 6.33
C VAL A 37 18.62 -1.30 6.75
N HIS A 38 18.90 -1.28 8.05
CA HIS A 38 20.12 -0.68 8.56
C HIS A 38 21.35 -1.55 8.17
N PRO A 39 22.52 -0.96 7.86
CA PRO A 39 23.72 -1.70 7.47
C PRO A 39 24.23 -2.73 8.51
N LYS A 40 23.81 -2.59 9.77
CA LYS A 40 24.10 -3.55 10.84
C LYS A 40 23.12 -4.74 10.89
N GLY A 41 22.19 -4.85 9.93
CA GLY A 41 21.26 -5.98 9.79
C GLY A 41 19.92 -5.84 10.50
N TYR A 42 19.74 -4.84 11.37
CA TYR A 42 18.44 -4.60 12.01
C TYR A 42 17.50 -3.78 11.11
N LEU A 43 16.20 -3.91 11.36
CA LEU A 43 15.15 -3.24 10.61
C LEU A 43 14.64 -2.01 11.37
N LEU A 44 14.33 -0.97 10.62
CA LEU A 44 13.70 0.26 11.09
C LEU A 44 12.24 0.27 10.63
N ASP A 45 11.33 0.53 11.54
CA ASP A 45 9.92 0.68 11.20
C ASP A 45 9.70 1.94 10.38
N ILE A 46 9.06 1.82 9.22
CA ILE A 46 8.61 2.98 8.44
C ILE A 46 7.13 3.19 8.72
N LYS A 47 6.80 4.38 9.22
CA LYS A 47 5.45 4.77 9.60
C LYS A 47 5.06 6.05 8.88
N ALA A 48 3.77 6.18 8.58
CA ALA A 48 3.19 7.48 8.27
C ALA A 48 2.77 8.16 9.58
N ILE A 49 2.93 9.47 9.66
CA ILE A 49 2.68 10.28 10.84
C ILE A 49 1.75 11.43 10.46
N ASP A 50 0.63 11.58 11.16
CA ASP A 50 -0.25 12.74 11.01
C ASP A 50 0.23 13.94 11.85
N ALA A 51 -0.53 15.05 11.74
CA ALA A 51 -0.23 16.28 12.47
C ALA A 51 -0.31 16.12 14.00
N ASP A 52 -1.08 15.15 14.49
CA ASP A 52 -1.23 14.84 15.92
C ASP A 52 -0.14 13.88 16.43
N GLY A 53 0.75 13.42 15.54
CA GLY A 53 1.82 12.49 15.85
C GLY A 53 1.41 11.02 15.88
N LYS A 54 0.19 10.69 15.43
CA LYS A 54 -0.28 9.30 15.38
C LYS A 54 0.44 8.55 14.27
N LEU A 55 0.86 7.33 14.59
CA LEU A 55 1.61 6.46 13.70
C LEU A 55 0.69 5.48 12.97
N PHE A 56 0.94 5.31 11.67
CA PHE A 56 0.22 4.40 10.80
C PHE A 56 1.18 3.45 10.10
N ASP A 57 0.77 2.19 9.95
CA ASP A 57 1.56 1.19 9.26
C ASP A 57 1.68 1.51 7.79
N VAL A 58 2.91 1.36 7.27
CA VAL A 58 3.20 1.45 5.84
C VAL A 58 3.47 0.06 5.31
N VAL A 59 2.67 -0.36 4.34
CA VAL A 59 2.70 -1.71 3.77
C VAL A 59 2.69 -1.66 2.26
N ALA A 60 3.30 -2.66 1.62
CA ALA A 60 3.03 -3.00 0.25
C ALA A 60 1.91 -4.05 0.22
N ILE A 61 0.97 -3.91 -0.71
CA ILE A 61 -0.23 -4.76 -0.79
C ILE A 61 -0.09 -5.68 -1.99
N GLU A 62 -0.16 -6.98 -1.73
CA GLU A 62 -0.28 -8.03 -2.73
C GLU A 62 -1.76 -8.42 -2.84
N GLU A 63 -2.30 -8.28 -4.04
CA GLU A 63 -3.70 -8.60 -4.34
C GLU A 63 -3.70 -9.80 -5.30
N ASP A 64 -4.52 -10.80 -4.98
CA ASP A 64 -4.76 -12.00 -5.80
C ASP A 64 -3.49 -12.76 -6.23
N GLY A 65 -2.48 -12.78 -5.36
CA GLY A 65 -1.21 -13.45 -5.64
C GLY A 65 -0.31 -12.73 -6.66
N ASN A 66 -0.67 -11.52 -7.10
CA ASN A 66 0.15 -10.72 -8.00
C ASN A 66 1.28 -10.02 -7.24
N ALA A 67 2.43 -10.70 -7.19
CA ALA A 67 3.65 -10.16 -6.60
C ALA A 67 4.58 -9.48 -7.63
N GLN A 68 4.10 -8.95 -8.77
CA GLN A 68 5.01 -8.28 -9.72
C GLN A 68 5.22 -6.79 -9.40
N LEU A 69 4.18 -6.11 -8.93
CA LEU A 69 4.20 -4.67 -8.67
C LEU A 69 3.22 -4.31 -7.56
N LEU A 70 3.72 -4.20 -6.34
CA LEU A 70 2.89 -4.00 -5.16
C LEU A 70 2.67 -2.51 -4.89
N ALA A 71 1.42 -2.10 -4.66
CA ALA A 71 1.13 -0.73 -4.24
C ALA A 71 1.58 -0.50 -2.79
N VAL A 72 2.32 0.58 -2.53
CA VAL A 72 2.70 0.96 -1.17
C VAL A 72 1.69 1.96 -0.62
N LYS A 73 1.13 1.66 0.55
CA LYS A 73 0.10 2.47 1.21
C LYS A 73 0.37 2.59 2.71
N ALA A 74 -0.10 3.68 3.31
CA ALA A 74 -0.25 3.77 4.76
C ALA A 74 -1.69 3.44 5.17
N LEU A 75 -1.86 2.75 6.31
CA LEU A 75 -3.16 2.23 6.78
C LEU A 75 -3.59 2.92 8.08
N SER A 76 -4.78 3.50 8.07
CA SER A 76 -5.45 4.07 9.25
C SER A 76 -6.86 3.50 9.39
N GLY A 77 -6.98 2.33 10.03
CA GLY A 77 -8.22 1.56 10.00
C GLY A 77 -8.59 1.22 8.56
N ASP A 78 -9.80 1.58 8.14
CA ASP A 78 -10.27 1.35 6.76
C ASP A 78 -9.73 2.37 5.74
N ARG A 79 -9.13 3.47 6.21
CA ARG A 79 -8.56 4.49 5.33
C ARG A 79 -7.18 4.06 4.84
N ARG A 80 -6.98 4.18 3.53
CA ARG A 80 -5.69 3.93 2.86
C ARG A 80 -5.15 5.22 2.27
N TYR A 81 -3.89 5.51 2.54
CA TYR A 81 -3.15 6.65 1.99
C TYR A 81 -2.16 6.12 0.96
N ASP A 82 -2.18 6.66 -0.25
CA ASP A 82 -1.21 6.32 -1.28
C ASP A 82 0.17 6.89 -0.94
N VAL A 83 1.19 6.04 -0.88
CA VAL A 83 2.56 6.52 -0.73
C VAL A 83 3.10 6.95 -2.10
N LYS A 84 3.55 8.20 -2.19
CA LYS A 84 4.00 8.83 -3.44
C LYS A 84 5.26 9.66 -3.21
N VAL A 85 6.01 9.88 -4.29
CA VAL A 85 7.03 10.93 -4.33
C VAL A 85 6.33 12.23 -4.72
N VAL A 86 6.44 13.26 -3.89
CA VAL A 86 5.81 14.57 -4.15
C VAL A 86 6.79 15.45 -4.92
N VAL A 87 6.26 16.28 -5.83
CA VAL A 87 7.07 17.26 -6.56
C VAL A 87 7.72 18.25 -5.57
N SER A 88 9.02 18.44 -5.70
CA SER A 88 9.81 19.37 -4.88
C SER A 88 11.03 19.84 -5.69
N ASP A 89 11.56 21.00 -5.31
CA ASP A 89 12.83 21.53 -5.82
C ASP A 89 14.02 21.14 -4.90
N ASP A 90 13.76 20.40 -3.82
CA ASP A 90 14.79 19.83 -2.95
C ASP A 90 15.70 18.86 -3.71
N ARG A 91 16.95 18.74 -3.27
CA ARG A 91 17.90 17.75 -3.80
C ARG A 91 17.36 16.31 -3.75
N HIS A 92 16.61 15.98 -2.71
CA HIS A 92 15.97 14.67 -2.53
C HIS A 92 14.49 14.89 -2.27
N ALA A 93 13.66 14.38 -3.19
CA ALA A 93 12.23 14.65 -3.15
C ALA A 93 11.57 13.97 -1.93
N PRO A 94 10.59 14.63 -1.28
CA PRO A 94 9.86 14.05 -0.18
C PRO A 94 9.02 12.86 -0.63
N VAL A 95 8.97 11.83 0.23
CA VAL A 95 8.03 10.71 0.10
C VAL A 95 6.97 10.89 1.17
N ARG A 96 5.71 10.87 0.76
CA ARG A 96 4.57 11.15 1.64
C ARG A 96 3.45 10.14 1.42
N ALA A 97 2.63 9.91 2.43
CA ALA A 97 1.36 9.21 2.26
C ALA A 97 0.24 10.24 2.04
N ILE A 98 -0.62 10.02 1.05
CA ILE A 98 -1.60 11.00 0.59
C ILE A 98 -2.96 10.33 0.44
N ASP A 99 -4.02 10.88 1.04
CA ASP A 99 -5.37 10.36 0.83
C ASP A 99 -6.03 10.93 -0.44
N ALA A 100 -7.22 10.44 -0.78
CA ALA A 100 -7.95 10.88 -1.96
C ALA A 100 -8.31 12.39 -1.96
N LYS A 101 -8.32 13.05 -0.80
CA LYS A 101 -8.60 14.49 -0.65
C LYS A 101 -7.33 15.34 -0.71
N GLY A 102 -6.15 14.71 -0.76
CA GLY A 102 -4.86 15.38 -0.74
C GLY A 102 -4.33 15.66 0.67
N GLN A 103 -4.91 15.05 1.73
CA GLN A 103 -4.33 15.10 3.07
C GLN A 103 -2.98 14.38 3.05
N ILE A 104 -1.93 15.06 3.49
CA ILE A 104 -0.55 14.57 3.49
C ILE A 104 -0.18 14.09 4.90
N LEU A 105 0.41 12.90 4.97
CA LEU A 105 1.09 12.37 6.14
C LEU A 105 2.60 12.27 5.88
N ASP A 106 3.37 12.56 6.92
CA ASP A 106 4.82 12.48 6.90
C ASP A 106 5.27 11.02 6.95
N LEU A 107 6.24 10.63 6.11
CA LEU A 107 6.82 9.29 6.16
C LEU A 107 8.16 9.33 6.88
N LYS A 108 8.29 8.57 7.97
CA LYS A 108 9.49 8.53 8.81
C LYS A 108 9.89 7.10 9.12
N ALA A 109 11.19 6.87 9.22
CA ALA A 109 11.73 5.65 9.79
C ALA A 109 12.03 5.86 11.28
N LEU A 110 11.65 4.91 12.13
CA LEU A 110 11.84 4.98 13.57
C LEU A 110 13.04 4.13 13.98
N THR A 111 13.99 4.72 14.71
CA THR A 111 15.08 3.98 15.34
C THR A 111 14.58 3.25 16.59
N PRO A 112 15.32 2.23 17.09
CA PRO A 112 14.98 1.56 18.34
C PRO A 112 14.84 2.51 19.53
N GLU A 113 15.56 3.64 19.51
CA GLU A 113 15.51 4.69 20.53
C GLU A 113 14.36 5.70 20.31
N GLY A 114 13.50 5.47 19.31
CA GLY A 114 12.36 6.34 18.99
C GLY A 114 12.69 7.57 18.14
N LYS A 115 13.93 7.72 17.68
CA LYS A 115 14.31 8.84 16.79
C LYS A 115 13.65 8.68 15.42
N GLN A 116 13.12 9.78 14.88
CA GLN A 116 12.56 9.82 13.54
C GLN A 116 13.63 10.22 12.52
N LEU A 117 13.79 9.39 11.48
CA LEU A 117 14.67 9.63 10.34
C LEU A 117 13.82 9.88 9.09
N ASP A 118 14.31 10.78 8.23
CA ASP A 118 13.63 11.12 7.00
C ASP A 118 13.62 9.96 5.99
N VAL A 119 12.53 9.81 5.25
CA VAL A 119 12.46 8.92 4.09
C VAL A 119 12.29 9.78 2.84
N ARG A 120 13.25 9.71 1.90
CA ARG A 120 13.27 10.54 0.70
C ARG A 120 13.55 9.72 -0.55
N ALA A 121 13.14 10.26 -1.69
CA ALA A 121 13.47 9.74 -3.00
C ALA A 121 14.75 10.38 -3.53
N MET A 122 15.68 9.53 -3.96
CA MET A 122 16.93 9.91 -4.58
C MET A 122 16.86 9.60 -6.07
N ARG A 123 17.18 10.60 -6.89
CA ARG A 123 17.25 10.41 -8.34
C ARG A 123 18.54 9.66 -8.68
N ARG A 124 18.41 8.45 -9.23
CA ARG A 124 19.56 7.65 -9.66
C ARG A 124 19.80 7.80 -11.16
N THR A 125 18.87 7.39 -12.02
CA THR A 125 18.89 7.56 -13.49
C THR A 125 17.57 7.03 -14.08
N GLY A 126 17.06 7.63 -15.15
CA GLY A 126 15.88 7.13 -15.88
C GLY A 126 14.56 7.26 -15.10
N SER A 127 13.69 6.26 -15.23
CA SER A 127 12.34 6.23 -14.66
C SER A 127 12.24 5.69 -13.22
N ILE A 128 13.36 5.29 -12.61
CA ILE A 128 13.38 4.68 -11.28
C ILE A 128 14.10 5.61 -10.29
N LEU A 129 13.46 5.86 -9.15
CA LEU A 129 14.00 6.59 -8.02
C LEU A 129 14.26 5.63 -6.87
N ASP A 130 15.43 5.73 -6.26
CA ASP A 130 15.73 4.98 -5.04
C ASP A 130 15.03 5.64 -3.85
N ILE A 131 14.26 4.88 -3.08
CA ILE A 131 13.72 5.35 -1.80
C ILE A 131 14.68 4.93 -0.69
N LYS A 132 15.10 5.89 0.13
CA LYS A 132 16.09 5.68 1.17
C LYS A 132 15.65 6.29 2.49
N VAL A 133 16.06 5.66 3.59
CA VAL A 133 16.08 6.29 4.91
C VAL A 133 17.36 7.11 5.03
N PHE A 134 17.23 8.35 5.52
CA PHE A 134 18.31 9.30 5.70
C PHE A 134 18.80 9.22 7.14
N GLY A 135 19.89 8.47 7.32
CA GLY A 135 20.58 8.37 8.60
C GLY A 135 21.47 9.59 8.87
N THR A 136 22.22 9.52 9.98
CA THR A 136 23.20 10.54 10.33
C THR A 136 24.45 10.44 9.45
N LEU A 137 25.16 11.57 9.29
CA LEU A 137 26.46 11.64 8.61
C LEU A 137 26.43 11.18 7.13
N GLY A 138 25.35 11.50 6.41
CA GLY A 138 25.23 11.21 4.97
C GLY A 138 25.04 9.73 4.63
N ARG A 139 24.72 8.88 5.61
CA ARG A 139 24.43 7.46 5.39
C ARG A 139 22.97 7.27 4.97
N TYR A 140 22.77 6.45 3.94
CA TYR A 140 21.44 6.12 3.41
C TYR A 140 21.17 4.62 3.56
N PHE A 141 19.98 4.26 4.02
CA PHE A 141 19.59 2.87 4.20
C PHE A 141 18.55 2.48 3.15
N ALA A 142 18.60 1.22 2.68
CA ALA A 142 17.63 0.73 1.73
C ALA A 142 16.24 0.64 2.37
N VAL A 143 15.19 0.85 1.57
CA VAL A 143 13.81 0.65 1.99
C VAL A 143 13.28 -0.58 1.26
N LYS A 144 12.76 -1.54 2.02
CA LYS A 144 12.27 -2.81 1.49
C LYS A 144 10.88 -3.12 2.02
N ALA A 145 10.07 -3.81 1.21
CA ALA A 145 8.84 -4.44 1.66
C ALA A 145 9.13 -5.89 2.00
N LEU A 146 8.70 -6.35 3.18
CA LEU A 146 8.96 -7.68 3.70
C LEU A 146 7.63 -8.43 3.79
N SER A 147 7.52 -9.54 3.09
CA SER A 147 6.37 -10.43 3.17
C SER A 147 6.32 -11.19 4.50
N PRO A 148 5.17 -11.80 4.84
CA PRO A 148 5.07 -12.71 5.98
C PRO A 148 6.02 -13.91 5.94
N ASP A 149 6.38 -14.40 4.75
CA ASP A 149 7.31 -15.52 4.53
C ASP A 149 8.78 -15.08 4.37
N GLY A 150 9.09 -13.79 4.57
CA GLY A 150 10.46 -13.28 4.63
C GLY A 150 11.07 -12.90 3.27
N VAL A 151 10.30 -12.94 2.19
CA VAL A 151 10.68 -12.40 0.88
C VAL A 151 10.79 -10.88 0.97
N MET A 152 11.81 -10.31 0.33
CA MET A 152 12.06 -8.86 0.36
C MET A 152 12.04 -8.23 -1.01
N TYR A 153 11.23 -7.19 -1.16
CA TYR A 153 11.13 -6.39 -2.37
C TYR A 153 11.76 -5.03 -2.18
N ASP A 154 12.32 -4.47 -3.25
CA ASP A 154 12.82 -3.11 -3.24
C ASP A 154 11.67 -2.13 -3.33
N VAL A 155 11.65 -1.12 -2.44
CA VAL A 155 10.70 -0.01 -2.55
C VAL A 155 11.34 1.10 -3.37
N LYS A 156 10.71 1.43 -4.51
CA LYS A 156 11.20 2.40 -5.48
C LYS A 156 10.12 3.42 -5.84
N GLY A 157 10.55 4.61 -6.24
CA GLY A 157 9.71 5.51 -7.01
C GLY A 157 9.74 5.12 -8.49
N LEU A 158 8.60 5.10 -9.15
CA LEU A 158 8.42 4.81 -10.56
C LEU A 158 7.77 6.00 -11.25
N LYS A 159 8.47 6.48 -12.26
CA LYS A 159 8.07 7.61 -13.09
C LYS A 159 7.73 7.10 -14.49
N MET A 160 6.48 7.22 -14.92
CA MET A 160 6.02 6.63 -16.18
C MET A 160 6.12 7.62 -17.33
N ASN A 161 6.16 8.93 -17.04
CA ASN A 161 6.31 9.96 -18.05
C ASN A 161 7.51 10.89 -17.78
N LYS A 162 7.89 11.69 -18.80
CA LYS A 162 9.01 12.62 -18.72
C LYS A 162 8.66 13.97 -18.07
N GLN A 163 7.39 14.21 -17.77
CA GLN A 163 6.91 15.49 -17.24
C GLN A 163 7.30 15.64 -15.77
N ARG A 164 7.46 16.88 -15.28
CA ARG A 164 7.78 17.14 -13.87
C ARG A 164 6.69 16.56 -12.93
N VAL A 165 5.44 16.73 -13.32
CA VAL A 165 4.25 16.24 -12.62
C VAL A 165 3.77 14.98 -13.33
N GLU A 166 3.67 13.88 -12.59
CA GLU A 166 3.15 12.59 -13.05
C GLU A 166 1.61 12.57 -13.00
N SER A 167 1.05 13.07 -11.92
CA SER A 167 -0.39 13.16 -11.65
C SER A 167 -0.65 14.13 -10.48
N THR A 168 -1.92 14.35 -10.15
CA THR A 168 -2.33 15.18 -9.00
C THR A 168 -3.32 14.40 -8.14
N ILE A 169 -3.18 14.48 -6.82
CA ILE A 169 -4.15 13.95 -5.84
C ILE A 169 -4.60 15.12 -4.97
N GLY A 170 -5.86 15.54 -5.08
CA GLY A 170 -6.32 16.79 -4.49
C GLY A 170 -5.54 17.98 -5.05
N SER A 171 -4.83 18.72 -4.19
CA SER A 171 -3.92 19.81 -4.59
C SER A 171 -2.45 19.35 -4.70
N VAL A 172 -2.14 18.09 -4.40
CA VAL A 172 -0.76 17.60 -4.28
C VAL A 172 -0.26 17.08 -5.62
N GLN A 173 0.80 17.71 -6.13
CA GLN A 173 1.46 17.29 -7.36
C GLN A 173 2.40 16.10 -7.09
N ILE A 174 2.16 14.99 -7.79
CA ILE A 174 2.91 13.75 -7.66
C ILE A 174 4.04 13.73 -8.68
N HIS A 175 5.25 13.43 -8.24
CA HIS A 175 6.41 13.28 -9.12
C HIS A 175 6.57 11.84 -9.64
N ALA A 176 6.29 10.86 -8.78
CA ALA A 176 6.41 9.43 -9.09
C ALA A 176 5.54 8.57 -8.15
N HIS A 177 5.15 7.40 -8.63
CA HIS A 177 4.42 6.40 -7.83
C HIS A 177 5.40 5.58 -6.99
N VAL A 178 5.11 5.33 -5.71
CA VAL A 178 5.93 4.40 -4.92
C VAL A 178 5.35 3.00 -5.00
N LYS A 179 6.19 2.03 -5.38
CA LYS A 179 5.82 0.61 -5.45
C LYS A 179 6.92 -0.24 -4.81
N ALA A 180 6.54 -1.42 -4.33
CA ALA A 180 7.50 -2.47 -4.04
C ALA A 180 7.60 -3.41 -5.24
N ILE A 181 8.82 -3.67 -5.68
CA ILE A 181 9.13 -4.46 -6.86
C ILE A 181 10.13 -5.56 -6.52
N PRO A 182 10.10 -6.71 -7.22
CA PRO A 182 11.10 -7.75 -7.03
C PRO A 182 12.51 -7.15 -7.16
N PRO A 183 13.47 -7.59 -6.33
CA PRO A 183 14.84 -7.12 -6.45
C PRO A 183 15.35 -7.46 -7.86
N ALA A 184 16.12 -6.55 -8.45
CA ALA A 184 16.81 -6.86 -9.70
C ALA A 184 17.67 -8.10 -9.46
N ARG A 185 17.39 -9.20 -10.19
CA ARG A 185 18.32 -10.33 -10.22
C ARG A 185 19.62 -9.79 -10.81
N GLY A 186 20.74 -9.99 -10.13
CA GLY A 186 22.05 -9.72 -10.72
C GLY A 186 22.13 -10.45 -12.05
N LEU A 187 22.38 -9.72 -13.13
CA LEU A 187 22.90 -10.27 -14.37
C LEU A 187 24.40 -10.52 -14.18
#